data_AF-A0A7X9E699-F1
#
_entry.id   AF-A0A7X9E699-F1
#
_cell.length_a   1.000
_cell.length_b   1.000
_cell.length_c   1.000
_cell.angle_alpha   90.00
_cell.angle_beta   90.00
_cell.angle_gamma   90.00
#
_symmetry.space_group_name_H-M   'P 1'
#
loop_
_entity.id
_entity.type
_entity.pdbx_description
1 polymer ?
#
loop_
_entity_poly.entity_id
_entity_poly.type
_entity_poly.pdbx_seq_one_letter_code
_entity_poly.pdbx_strand_id
1 'polypeptide(L)'
;MNKSKLNIRMDLMRVAKIALELDKPFEENIANVFINKARSEFEENLKDENKLKDELISYQKEIPIIALDTKKRKQWGEKIMTIASRLGTF
;
A
#
# COMPACT_ATOMS: atom_id res chain seq x y z
N MET A 1 -8.25 4.43 -17.20
CA MET A 1 -7.74 3.63 -16.06
C MET A 1 -8.74 2.51 -15.77
N ASN A 2 -8.28 1.25 -15.76
CA ASN A 2 -9.11 0.09 -15.41
C ASN A 2 -9.70 0.25 -13.99
N LYS A 3 -10.96 -0.16 -13.77
CA LYS A 3 -11.66 -0.12 -12.47
C LYS A 3 -10.84 -0.79 -11.37
N SER A 4 -10.21 -1.92 -11.65
CA SER A 4 -9.34 -2.63 -10.69
C SER A 4 -8.11 -1.81 -10.30
N LYS A 5 -7.44 -1.17 -11.27
CA LYS A 5 -6.31 -0.25 -11.00
C LYS A 5 -6.75 0.93 -10.13
N LEU A 6 -7.95 1.48 -10.36
CA LEU A 6 -8.51 2.55 -9.53
C LEU A 6 -8.78 2.07 -8.09
N ASN A 7 -9.39 0.89 -7.91
CA ASN A 7 -9.67 0.33 -6.59
C ASN A 7 -8.38 0.16 -5.77
N ILE A 8 -7.37 -0.51 -6.36
CA ILE A 8 -6.07 -0.71 -5.72
C ILE A 8 -5.45 0.64 -5.37
N ARG A 9 -5.42 1.59 -6.32
CA ARG A 9 -4.87 2.92 -6.08
C ARG A 9 -5.55 3.60 -4.89
N MET A 10 -6.89 3.56 -4.79
CA MET A 10 -7.61 4.16 -3.68
C MET A 10 -7.28 3.48 -2.34
N ASP A 11 -7.16 2.16 -2.31
CA ASP A 11 -6.77 1.43 -1.10
C ASP A 11 -5.33 1.75 -0.68
N LEU A 12 -4.39 1.79 -1.62
CA LEU A 12 -3.00 2.18 -1.34
C LEU A 12 -2.89 3.64 -0.88
N MET A 13 -3.70 4.56 -1.42
CA MET A 13 -3.74 5.94 -0.95
C MET A 13 -4.28 6.06 0.49
N ARG A 14 -5.24 5.21 0.88
CA ARG A 14 -5.70 5.13 2.28
C ARG A 14 -4.59 4.64 3.20
N VAL A 15 -3.86 3.60 2.79
CA VAL A 15 -2.70 3.09 3.54
C VAL A 15 -1.62 4.15 3.69
N ALA A 16 -1.28 4.85 2.60
CA ALA A 16 -0.30 5.94 2.63
C ALA A 16 -0.74 7.07 3.56
N LYS A 17 -2.03 7.46 3.53
CA LYS A 17 -2.56 8.46 4.46
C LYS A 17 -2.36 8.02 5.91
N ILE A 18 -2.75 6.78 6.26
CA ILE A 18 -2.55 6.23 7.60
C ILE A 18 -1.07 6.25 7.97
N ALA A 19 -0.17 5.86 7.07
CA ALA A 19 1.27 5.90 7.31
C ALA A 19 1.80 7.32 7.59
N LEU A 20 1.25 8.33 6.91
CA LEU A 20 1.72 9.72 7.00
C LEU A 20 1.06 10.54 8.12
N GLU A 21 0.06 9.99 8.84
CA GLU A 21 -0.47 10.56 10.08
C GLU A 21 0.52 10.34 11.26
N LEU A 22 1.66 11.02 11.21
CA LEU A 22 2.79 10.83 12.14
C LEU A 22 2.50 11.31 13.57
N ASP A 23 1.43 12.08 13.77
CA ASP A 23 0.94 12.59 15.05
C ASP A 23 0.13 11.56 15.85
N LYS A 24 -0.19 10.40 15.25
CA LYS A 24 -0.96 9.31 15.86
C LYS A 24 -0.19 8.00 15.84
N PRO A 25 -0.52 7.04 16.73
CA PRO A 25 -0.05 5.67 16.61
C PRO A 25 -0.37 5.07 15.23
N PHE A 26 0.49 4.19 14.73
CA PHE A 26 0.24 3.55 13.44
C PHE A 26 -0.86 2.49 13.56
N GLU A 27 -1.90 2.61 12.75
CA GLU A 27 -3.04 1.69 12.75
C GLU A 27 -2.76 0.44 11.90
N GLU A 28 -1.91 -0.45 12.40
CA GLU A 28 -1.44 -1.66 11.70
C GLU A 28 -2.56 -2.52 11.12
N ASN A 29 -3.63 -2.73 11.90
CA ASN A 29 -4.78 -3.53 11.49
C ASN A 29 -5.49 -2.93 10.28
N ILE A 30 -5.68 -1.61 10.27
CA ILE A 30 -6.34 -0.92 9.16
C ILE A 30 -5.44 -0.96 7.91
N ALA A 31 -4.15 -0.70 8.07
CA ALA A 31 -3.19 -0.79 6.98
C ALA A 31 -3.18 -2.19 6.34
N ASN A 32 -3.16 -3.25 7.16
CA ASN A 32 -3.22 -4.64 6.70
C ASN A 32 -4.51 -4.96 5.95
N VAL A 33 -5.67 -4.47 6.40
CA VAL A 33 -6.95 -4.69 5.72
C VAL A 33 -6.91 -4.13 4.30
N PHE A 34 -6.46 -2.88 4.12
CA PHE A 34 -6.39 -2.27 2.79
C PHE A 34 -5.30 -2.88 1.91
N ILE A 35 -4.15 -3.26 2.47
CA ILE A 35 -3.11 -3.98 1.72
C ILE A 35 -3.62 -5.34 1.23
N ASN A 36 -4.32 -6.09 2.08
CA ASN A 36 -4.86 -7.39 1.70
C ASN A 36 -5.94 -7.25 0.61
N LYS A 37 -6.80 -6.22 0.69
CA LYS A 37 -7.76 -5.90 -0.39
C LYS A 37 -7.07 -5.60 -1.72
N ALA A 38 -6.06 -4.72 -1.68
CA ALA A 38 -5.25 -4.41 -2.85
C ALA A 38 -4.58 -5.66 -3.44
N ARG A 39 -4.05 -6.54 -2.58
CA ARG A 39 -3.41 -7.80 -2.99
C ARG A 39 -4.40 -8.74 -3.69
N SER A 40 -5.58 -8.95 -3.12
CA SER A 40 -6.62 -9.78 -3.75
C SER A 40 -7.03 -9.23 -5.11
N GLU A 41 -7.22 -7.90 -5.21
CA GLU A 41 -7.57 -7.26 -6.48
C GLU A 41 -6.45 -7.39 -7.53
N PHE A 42 -5.17 -7.35 -7.13
CA PHE A 42 -4.04 -7.66 -8.01
C PHE A 42 -4.10 -9.11 -8.53
N GLU A 43 -4.32 -10.07 -7.64
CA GLU A 43 -4.32 -11.51 -7.96
C GLU A 43 -5.48 -11.89 -8.89
N GLU A 44 -6.66 -11.31 -8.66
CA GLU A 44 -7.87 -11.61 -9.41
C GLU A 44 -7.90 -10.90 -10.78
N ASN A 45 -7.54 -9.62 -10.81
CA ASN A 45 -7.89 -8.74 -11.92
C ASN A 45 -6.69 -8.11 -12.66
N LEU A 46 -5.45 -8.22 -12.14
CA LEU A 46 -4.26 -7.61 -12.74
C LEU A 46 -3.04 -8.55 -12.75
N LYS A 47 -3.20 -9.71 -13.40
CA LYS A 47 -2.16 -10.75 -13.47
C LYS A 47 -0.84 -10.28 -14.12
N ASP A 48 -0.90 -9.28 -15.00
CA ASP A 48 0.29 -8.73 -15.67
C ASP A 48 1.10 -7.78 -14.76
N GLU A 49 0.52 -7.31 -13.66
CA GLU A 49 1.14 -6.34 -12.73
C GLU A 49 1.81 -7.04 -11.52
N ASN A 50 2.22 -8.31 -11.68
CA ASN A 50 2.80 -9.13 -10.61
C ASN A 50 3.97 -8.45 -9.88
N LYS A 51 4.78 -7.65 -10.58
CA LYS A 51 5.88 -6.91 -9.98
C LYS A 51 5.42 -5.93 -8.90
N LEU A 52 4.35 -5.16 -9.16
CA LEU A 52 3.79 -4.21 -8.19
C LEU A 52 3.14 -4.93 -7.00
N LYS A 53 2.50 -6.08 -7.25
CA LYS A 53 1.98 -6.95 -6.20
C LYS A 53 3.10 -7.47 -5.29
N ASP A 54 4.21 -7.94 -5.86
CA ASP A 54 5.32 -8.48 -5.08
C ASP A 54 6.04 -7.38 -4.28
N GLU A 55 6.17 -6.16 -4.85
CA GLU A 55 6.61 -4.97 -4.11
C GLU A 55 5.68 -4.68 -2.91
N LEU A 56 4.36 -4.71 -3.10
CA LEU A 56 3.38 -4.51 -2.04
C LEU A 56 3.49 -5.55 -0.93
N ILE A 57 3.66 -6.83 -1.28
CA ILE A 57 3.84 -7.94 -0.32
C ILE A 57 5.14 -7.75 0.48
N SER A 58 6.21 -7.31 -0.16
CA SER A 58 7.47 -6.99 0.51
C SER A 58 7.25 -5.89 1.56
N TYR A 59 6.57 -4.81 1.18
CA TYR A 59 6.27 -3.70 2.08
C TYR A 59 5.32 -4.10 3.21
N GLN A 60 4.39 -5.01 2.99
CA GLN A 60 3.52 -5.53 4.06
C GLN A 60 4.34 -6.16 5.20
N LYS A 61 5.44 -6.85 4.89
CA LYS A 61 6.33 -7.47 5.90
C LYS A 61 7.07 -6.43 6.75
N GLU A 62 7.17 -5.18 6.30
CA GLU A 62 7.80 -4.09 7.05
C GLU A 62 6.88 -3.51 8.15
N ILE A 63 5.57 -3.85 8.16
CA ILE A 63 4.56 -3.28 9.08
C ILE A 63 4.97 -3.32 10.56
N PRO A 64 5.42 -4.45 11.13
CA PRO A 64 5.81 -4.51 12.54
C PRO A 64 7.00 -3.59 12.88
N ILE A 65 7.87 -3.34 11.90
CA ILE A 65 9.07 -2.50 12.06
C ILE A 65 8.69 -1.03 12.02
N ILE A 66 7.84 -0.63 11.07
CA ILE A 66 7.45 0.78 10.90
C ILE A 66 6.48 1.24 11.99
N ALA A 67 5.72 0.34 12.60
CA ALA A 67 4.82 0.66 13.70
C ALA A 67 5.54 1.31 14.89
N LEU A 68 6.82 0.97 15.06
CA LEU A 68 7.67 1.42 16.16
C LEU A 68 8.61 2.58 15.78
N ASP A 69 8.68 2.95 14.50
CA ASP A 69 9.65 3.93 13.99
C ASP A 69 8.98 4.90 13.00
N THR A 70 8.71 6.11 13.48
CA THR A 70 8.05 7.19 12.71
C THR A 70 8.81 7.56 11.43
N LYS A 71 10.15 7.51 11.44
CA LYS A 71 10.95 7.83 10.25
C LYS A 71 10.79 6.75 9.19
N LYS A 72 10.87 5.47 9.59
CA LYS A 72 10.63 4.34 8.69
C LYS A 72 9.19 4.31 8.20
N ARG A 73 8.21 4.63 9.05
CA ARG A 73 6.79 4.76 8.70
C ARG A 73 6.55 5.79 7.61
N LYS A 74 7.16 6.97 7.72
CA LYS A 74 7.08 8.01 6.67
C LYS A 74 7.62 7.49 5.33
N GLN A 75 8.83 6.94 5.33
CA GLN A 75 9.46 6.38 4.13
C GLN A 75 8.62 5.26 3.52
N TRP A 76 8.04 4.42 4.36
CA TRP A 76 7.14 3.36 3.93
C TRP A 76 5.85 3.90 3.30
N GLY A 77 5.25 4.96 3.86
CA GLY A 77 4.12 5.64 3.24
C GLY A 77 4.43 6.18 1.83
N GLU A 78 5.63 6.75 1.64
CA GLU A 78 6.11 7.22 0.33
C GLU A 78 6.30 6.07 -0.68
N LYS A 79 6.81 4.91 -0.22
CA LYS A 79 6.90 3.69 -1.04
C LYS A 79 5.51 3.22 -1.50
N ILE A 80 4.52 3.21 -0.59
CA ILE A 80 3.14 2.83 -0.93
C ILE A 80 2.53 3.81 -1.96
N MET A 81 2.75 5.11 -1.80
CA MET A 81 2.34 6.11 -2.81
C MET A 81 2.99 5.88 -4.18
N THR A 82 4.24 5.41 -4.20
CA THR A 82 4.95 5.11 -5.44
C THR A 82 4.27 3.97 -6.20
N ILE A 83 3.86 2.89 -5.52
CA ILE A 83 3.07 1.82 -6.14
C ILE A 83 1.75 2.38 -6.67
N ALA A 84 1.03 3.18 -5.87
CA ALA A 84 -0.24 3.79 -6.25
C ALA A 84 -0.12 4.69 -7.50
N SER A 85 0.99 5.44 -7.61
CA SER A 85 1.27 6.31 -8.76
C SER A 85 1.55 5.49 -10.02
N ARG A 86 2.35 4.42 -9.91
CA ARG A 86 2.72 3.55 -11.05
C ARG A 86 1.50 2.86 -11.67
N LEU A 87 0.49 2.54 -10.87
CA LEU A 87 -0.79 2.01 -11.34
C LEU A 87 -1.60 3.01 -12.20
N GLY A 88 -1.36 4.31 -12.04
CA GLY A 88 -2.08 5.37 -12.76
C GLY A 88 -1.44 5.79 -14.07
N THR A 89 -0.19 5.43 -14.32
CA THR A 89 0.61 5.89 -15.47
C THR A 89 0.53 5.00 -16.71
N PHE A 90 -0.26 3.90 -16.70
CA PHE A 90 -0.44 3.00 -17.84
C PHE A 90 -1.89 2.50 -17.96
#